data_AF-D5CM07-F1
#
_entry.id   AF-D5CM07-F1
#
_cell.length_a   1.000
_cell.length_b   1.000
_cell.length_c   1.000
_cell.angle_alpha   90.00
_cell.angle_beta   90.00
_cell.angle_gamma   90.00
#
_symmetry.space_group_name_H-M   'P 1'
#
loop_
_entity.id
_entity.type
_entity.pdbx_description
1 polymer ?
#
loop_
_entity_poly.entity_id
_entity_poly.type
_entity_poly.pdbx_seq_one_letter_code
_entity_poly.pdbx_strand_id
1 'polypeptide(L)' 'MDNWKVVGVVVEGERINVGGVNPWNHEWKATKHDPVRLPHPSYSTQMHTMHIYQIETAGRFILFAAGELSANAWGFYVPA' A
#
# COMPACT_ATOMS: atom_id res chain seq x y z
N MET A 1 0.95 4.46 -16.21
CA MET A 1 0.92 3.82 -14.88
C MET A 1 1.29 4.89 -13.86
N ASP A 2 0.66 6.07 -13.96
CA ASP A 2 1.33 7.32 -13.57
C ASP A 2 0.69 7.94 -12.31
N ASN A 3 -0.22 7.21 -11.67
CA ASN A 3 -1.06 7.70 -10.58
C ASN A 3 -0.71 7.07 -9.23
N TRP A 4 0.35 6.26 -9.15
CA TRP A 4 0.78 5.60 -7.91
C TRP A 4 2.29 5.66 -7.76
N LYS A 5 2.74 6.06 -6.57
CA LYS A 5 4.13 6.13 -6.16
C LYS A 5 4.45 5.02 -5.16
N VAL A 6 5.58 4.35 -5.36
CA VAL A 6 6.13 3.37 -4.42
C VAL A 6 6.46 4.07 -3.10
N VAL A 7 5.97 3.51 -1.99
CA VAL A 7 6.44 3.84 -0.64
C VAL A 7 7.55 2.89 -0.23
N GLY A 8 7.36 1.58 -0.41
CA GLY A 8 8.38 0.59 -0.09
C GLY A 8 7.84 -0.84 0.02
N VAL A 9 8.74 -1.75 0.39
CA VAL A 9 8.45 -3.14 0.73
C VAL A 9 8.95 -3.39 2.15
N VAL A 10 8.13 -4.00 2.99
CA VAL A 10 8.50 -4.39 4.36
C VAL A 10 7.98 -5.78 4.68
N VAL A 11 8.55 -6.42 5.69
CA VAL A 11 7.95 -7.62 6.27
C VAL A 11 6.64 -7.22 6.98
N GLU A 12 5.67 -8.13 7.03
CA GLU A 12 4.42 -7.93 7.74
C GLU A 12 4.67 -7.47 9.19
N GLY A 13 3.99 -6.38 9.58
CA GLY A 13 4.14 -5.74 10.89
C GLY A 13 5.38 -4.86 11.04
N GLU A 14 6.37 -4.93 10.14
CA GLU A 14 7.54 -4.06 10.18
C GLU A 14 7.16 -2.62 9.80
N ARG A 15 7.74 -1.66 10.54
CA ARG A 15 7.37 -0.25 10.44
C ARG A 15 7.66 0.33 9.05
N ILE A 16 6.67 0.96 8.45
CA ILE A 16 6.79 1.78 7.24
C ILE A 16 6.00 3.08 7.41
N ASN A 17 6.38 4.16 6.72
CA ASN A 17 5.64 5.43 6.76
C ASN A 17 4.78 5.60 5.50
N VAL A 18 3.47 5.43 5.64
CA VAL A 18 2.47 5.67 4.58
C VAL A 18 1.64 6.88 4.98
N GLY A 19 1.76 7.99 4.23
CA GLY A 19 0.98 9.21 4.52
C GLY A 19 1.23 9.84 5.90
N GLY A 20 2.39 9.59 6.51
CA GLY A 20 2.75 10.09 7.84
C GLY A 20 2.42 9.13 9.00
N VAL A 21 1.93 7.92 8.74
CA VAL A 21 1.60 6.93 9.78
C VAL A 21 2.18 5.56 9.49
N ASN A 22 2.26 4.70 10.51
CA ASN A 22 2.55 3.28 10.33
C ASN A 22 1.24 2.53 10.08
N PRO A 23 0.97 2.00 8.87
CA PRO A 23 -0.33 1.42 8.55
C PRO A 23 -0.68 0.24 9.45
N TRP A 24 0.30 -0.55 9.90
CA TRP A 24 0.08 -1.69 10.79
C TRP A 24 -0.53 -1.34 12.16
N ASN A 25 -0.44 -0.08 12.58
CA ASN A 25 -1.02 0.38 13.85
C ASN A 25 -2.48 0.83 13.71
N HIS A 26 -3.08 0.67 12.54
CA HIS A 26 -4.41 1.16 12.22
C HIS A 26 -5.24 0.08 11.52
N GLU A 27 -6.56 0.18 11.65
CA GLU A 27 -7.48 -0.63 10.86
C GLU A 27 -7.45 -0.17 9.39
N TRP A 28 -7.36 -1.12 8.47
CA TRP A 28 -7.42 -0.85 7.03
C TRP A 28 -8.83 -1.09 6.54
N LYS A 29 -9.51 -0.03 6.11
CA LYS A 29 -10.83 -0.15 5.51
C LYS A 29 -10.67 -0.32 4.00
N ALA A 30 -11.17 -1.44 3.45
CA ALA A 30 -11.22 -1.62 2.01
C ALA A 30 -12.12 -0.55 1.37
N THR A 31 -11.67 0.00 0.25
CA THR A 31 -12.47 0.97 -0.52
C THR A 31 -13.36 0.26 -1.55
N LYS A 32 -14.26 1.02 -2.19
CA LYS A 32 -15.07 0.52 -3.32
C LYS A 32 -14.34 0.58 -4.67
N HIS A 33 -13.08 1.03 -4.68
CA HIS A 33 -12.30 1.13 -5.91
C HIS A 33 -11.85 -0.25 -6.38
N ASP A 34 -11.79 -0.43 -7.70
CA ASP A 34 -11.20 -1.63 -8.28
C ASP A 34 -9.72 -1.75 -7.89
N PRO A 35 -9.21 -2.96 -7.65
CA PRO A 35 -7.79 -3.19 -7.43
C PRO A 35 -6.94 -2.69 -8.61
N VAL A 36 -5.71 -2.30 -8.33
CA VAL A 36 -4.77 -1.78 -9.34
C VAL A 36 -3.63 -2.77 -9.56
N ARG A 37 -3.16 -2.90 -10.81
CA ARG A 37 -1.95 -3.66 -11.11
C ARG A 37 -0.73 -2.76 -11.02
N LEU A 38 0.15 -3.02 -10.07
CA LEU A 38 1.36 -2.22 -9.82
C LEU A 38 2.63 -3.08 -9.88
N PRO A 39 3.76 -2.52 -10.33
CA PRO A 39 5.02 -3.23 -10.42
C PRO A 39 5.62 -3.47 -9.02
N HIS A 40 6.23 -4.63 -8.81
CA HIS A 40 7.01 -4.92 -7.62
C HIS A 40 8.13 -3.86 -7.48
N PRO A 41 8.31 -3.23 -6.30
CA PRO A 41 9.26 -2.11 -6.16
C PRO A 41 10.70 -2.47 -6.53
N SER A 42 11.15 -3.68 -6.18
CA SER A 42 12.48 -4.19 -6.52
C SER A 42 12.58 -4.91 -7.87
N TYR A 43 11.46 -5.26 -8.51
CA TYR A 43 11.43 -6.07 -9.74
C TYR A 43 10.34 -5.55 -10.67
N SER A 44 10.60 -4.44 -11.36
CA SER A 44 9.56 -3.67 -12.06
C SER A 44 8.83 -4.42 -13.18
N THR A 45 9.36 -5.54 -13.65
CA THR A 45 8.70 -6.42 -14.64
C THR A 45 7.67 -7.36 -14.01
N GLN A 46 7.70 -7.55 -12.69
CA GLN A 46 6.73 -8.36 -11.95
C GLN A 46 5.57 -7.47 -11.52
N MET A 47 4.36 -7.81 -11.96
CA MET A 47 3.15 -7.01 -11.69
C MET A 47 2.26 -7.75 -10.70
N HIS A 48 1.82 -7.04 -9.66
CA HIS A 48 0.95 -7.56 -8.61
C HIS A 48 -0.36 -6.80 -8.55
N THR A 49 -1.43 -7.49 -8.18
CA THR A 49 -2.73 -6.86 -7.91
C THR A 49 -2.72 -6.31 -6.49
N MET A 50 -2.95 -5.00 -6.35
CA MET A 50 -2.98 -4.30 -5.08
C MET A 50 -4.39 -3.81 -4.79
N HIS A 51 -4.89 -4.13 -3.60
CA HIS A 51 -6.16 -3.59 -3.12
C HIS A 51 -5.94 -2.18 -2.59
N ILE A 52 -6.96 -1.34 -2.75
CA ILE A 52 -6.92 0.06 -2.28
C ILE A 52 -7.64 0.13 -0.94
N TYR A 53 -6.89 0.60 0.06
CA TYR A 53 -7.34 0.77 1.44
C TYR A 53 -7.31 2.23 1.85
N GLN A 54 -8.11 2.55 2.87
CA GLN A 54 -8.02 3.80 3.58
C GLN A 54 -7.80 3.57 5.07
N ILE A 55 -6.99 4.43 5.67
CA ILE A 55 -6.89 4.60 7.13
C ILE A 55 -7.55 5.92 7.50
N GLU A 56 -8.39 5.88 8.53
CA GLU A 56 -8.98 7.06 9.14
C GLU A 56 -8.28 7.33 10.47
N THR A 57 -7.61 8.48 10.59
CA THR A 57 -6.86 8.82 11.81
C THR A 57 -6.72 10.34 11.95
N ALA A 58 -6.81 10.85 13.17
CA ALA A 58 -6.67 12.28 13.49
C ALA A 58 -7.50 13.21 12.57
N GLY A 59 -8.73 12.80 12.22
CA GLY A 59 -9.64 13.59 11.39
C GLY A 59 -9.27 13.66 9.89
N ARG A 60 -8.32 12.84 9.42
CA ARG A 60 -7.96 12.74 8.00
C ARG A 60 -8.02 11.29 7.48
N PHE A 61 -8.12 11.17 6.17
CA PHE A 61 -8.08 9.90 5.45
C PHE A 61 -6.74 9.75 4.73
N ILE A 62 -6.13 8.58 4.86
CA ILE A 62 -4.90 8.20 4.16
C ILE A 62 -5.25 7.07 3.21
N LEU A 63 -5.23 7.38 1.91
CA LEU A 63 -5.48 6.41 0.84
C LEU A 63 -4.15 5.78 0.41
N PHE A 64 -4.11 4.46 0.29
CA PHE A 64 -2.93 3.72 -0.17
C PHE A 64 -3.35 2.41 -0.83
N ALA A 65 -2.48 1.87 -1.68
CA ALA A 65 -2.61 0.53 -2.21
C ALA A 65 -1.60 -0.38 -1.51
N ALA A 66 -2.03 -1.58 -1.14
CA ALA A 66 -1.18 -2.57 -0.51
C ALA A 66 -1.54 -4.00 -0.95
N GLY A 67 -0.56 -4.88 -0.85
CA GLY A 67 -0.74 -6.30 -1.13
C GLY A 67 0.55 -7.08 -0.87
N GLU A 68 0.39 -8.38 -0.66
CA GLU A 68 1.49 -9.31 -0.46
C GLU A 68 2.19 -9.59 -1.81
N LEU A 69 3.51 -9.41 -1.81
CA LEU A 69 4.41 -9.65 -2.95
C LEU A 69 4.98 -11.07 -2.93
N SER A 70 5.25 -11.58 -1.73
CA SER A 70 5.68 -12.94 -1.41
C SER A 70 5.42 -13.19 0.08
N ALA A 71 5.66 -14.40 0.58
CA ALA A 71 5.37 -14.78 1.97
C ALA A 71 5.84 -13.73 2.99
N ASN A 72 4.87 -13.05 3.62
CA ASN A 72 5.03 -11.98 4.60
C ASN A 72 5.70 -10.69 4.07
N ALA A 73 5.96 -10.54 2.77
CA ALA A 73 6.52 -9.33 2.19
C ALA A 73 5.41 -8.47 1.57
N TRP A 74 5.22 -7.26 2.08
CA TRP A 74 4.12 -6.37 1.67
C TRP A 74 4.64 -5.15 0.91
N GLY A 75 4.05 -4.89 -0.25
CA GLY A 75 4.29 -3.68 -1.04
C GLY A 75 3.28 -2.58 -0.69
N PHE A 76 3.77 -1.33 -0.58
CA PHE A 76 2.94 -0.16 -0.28
C PHE A 76 3.12 0.94 -1.31
N TYR A 77 2.01 1.55 -1.72
CA TYR A 77 1.95 2.62 -2.71
C TYR A 77 0.96 3.69 -2.29
N VAL A 78 1.23 4.94 -2.65
CA VAL A 78 0.31 6.07 -2.45
C VAL A 78 -0.07 6.69 -3.78
N PRO A 79 -1.23 7.36 -3.90
CA PRO A 79 -1.55 8.13 -5.09
C PRO A 79 -0.44 9.15 -5.40
N ALA A 80 -0.14 9.35 -6.69
CA ALA A 80 0.86 10.31 -7.17
C ALA A 80 0.33 11.75 -7.15
#